data_AF-A0A844G319-F1
#
_entry.id   AF-A0A844G319-F1
#
_cell.length_a   1.000
_cell.length_b   1.000
_cell.length_c   1.000
_cell.angle_alpha   90.00
_cell.angle_beta   90.00
_cell.angle_gamma   90.00
#
_symmetry.space_group_name_H-M   'P 1'
#
loop_
_entity.id
_entity.type
_entity.pdbx_description
1 polymer ?
#
loop_
_entity_poly.entity_id
_entity_poly.type
_entity_poly.pdbx_seq_one_letter_code
_entity_poly.pdbx_strand_id
1 'polypeptide(L)'
;MNSKAKLILGVVLLAAAVVLFCRHFSPTVPDEARTVAVAAGTESAAKEFAQKLRDIASRDDSKEFGALCARRSDVNMPDYYRSVQSMDAAAEFLKAEANKTDPCILNVYFRNPDGRRFHYTIDSRGDGGRFRFLTCYIYKE
;
A
#
# COMPACT_ATOMS: atom_id res chain seq x y z
N MET A 1 22.29 40.39 25.20
CA MET A 1 21.69 39.61 24.09
C MET A 1 20.20 39.95 24.01
N ASN A 2 19.77 40.58 22.91
CA ASN A 2 18.42 41.16 22.77
C ASN A 2 17.33 40.07 22.75
N SER A 3 16.13 40.39 23.25
CA SER A 3 14.99 39.46 23.38
C SER A 3 14.68 38.69 22.08
N LYS A 4 14.82 39.35 20.92
CA LYS A 4 14.63 38.74 19.60
C LYS A 4 15.60 37.58 19.31
N ALA A 5 16.86 37.68 19.74
CA ALA A 5 17.86 36.64 19.51
C ALA A 5 17.62 35.39 20.38
N LYS A 6 17.09 35.56 21.60
CA LYS A 6 16.67 34.44 22.46
C LYS A 6 15.48 33.69 21.87
N LEU A 7 14.55 34.42 21.27
CA LEU A 7 13.34 33.86 20.65
C LEU A 7 13.69 33.05 19.39
N ILE A 8 14.58 33.56 18.54
CA ILE A 8 15.10 32.83 17.37
C ILE A 8 15.84 31.57 17.81
N LEU A 9 16.73 31.68 18.81
CA LEU A 9 17.47 30.52 19.33
C LEU A 9 16.53 29.46 19.91
N GLY A 10 15.48 29.88 20.61
CA GLY A 10 14.45 28.97 21.14
C GLY A 10 13.73 28.19 20.04
N VAL A 11 13.35 28.86 18.95
CA VAL A 11 12.71 28.21 17.79
C VAL A 11 13.67 27.22 17.11
N VAL A 12 14.95 27.59 16.94
CA VAL A 12 15.96 26.71 16.34
C VAL A 12 16.19 25.47 17.21
N LEU A 13 16.30 25.64 18.53
CA LEU A 13 16.46 24.52 19.46
C LEU A 13 15.23 23.62 19.49
N LEU A 14 14.01 24.19 19.41
CA LEU A 14 12.78 23.43 19.32
C LEU A 14 12.71 22.62 18.02
N ALA A 15 13.05 23.23 16.88
CA ALA A 15 13.10 22.54 15.59
C ALA A 15 14.14 21.40 15.61
N ALA A 16 15.32 21.63 16.18
CA ALA A 16 16.34 20.60 16.35
C ALA A 16 15.87 19.45 17.26
N ALA A 17 15.19 19.78 18.37
CA ALA A 17 14.62 18.79 19.27
C ALA A 17 13.54 17.95 18.57
N VAL A 18 12.67 18.57 17.76
CA VAL A 18 11.66 17.87 16.95
C VAL A 18 12.32 16.93 15.94
N VAL A 19 13.35 17.38 15.22
CA VAL A 19 14.08 16.53 14.26
C VAL A 19 14.76 15.34 14.95
N LEU A 20 15.41 15.56 16.10
CA LEU A 20 16.04 14.49 16.89
C LEU A 20 14.99 13.52 17.45
N PHE A 21 13.87 14.03 17.93
CA PHE A 21 12.76 13.22 18.43
C PHE A 21 12.15 12.37 17.31
N CYS A 22 11.84 12.96 16.16
CA CYS A 22 11.37 12.23 14.99
C CYS A 22 12.36 11.15 14.55
N ARG A 23 13.67 11.42 14.58
CA ARG A 23 14.69 10.44 14.21
C ARG A 23 14.84 9.32 15.24
N HIS A 24 14.71 9.61 16.54
CA HIS A 24 14.84 8.62 17.61
C HIS A 24 13.61 7.70 17.71
N PHE A 25 12.42 8.25 17.49
CA PHE A 25 11.15 7.54 17.60
C PHE A 25 10.61 7.02 16.27
N SER A 26 11.22 7.35 15.13
CA SER A 26 10.86 6.70 13.86
C SER A 26 11.35 5.25 13.89
N PRO A 27 10.45 4.25 13.84
CA PRO A 27 10.88 2.88 13.67
C PRO A 27 11.72 2.79 12.40
N THR A 28 12.89 2.16 12.50
CA THR A 28 13.75 1.98 11.34
C THR A 28 13.06 0.99 10.41
N VAL A 29 12.33 1.49 9.42
CA VAL A 29 11.74 0.66 8.39
C VAL A 29 12.92 0.02 7.63
N PRO A 30 13.03 -1.32 7.61
CA PRO A 30 14.09 -2.00 6.88
C PRO A 30 14.04 -1.57 5.42
N ASP A 31 15.20 -1.47 4.76
CA ASP A 31 15.29 -0.96 3.39
C ASP A 31 14.35 -1.69 2.42
N GLU A 32 14.17 -2.98 2.64
CA GLU A 32 13.29 -3.88 1.90
C GLU A 32 11.79 -3.55 2.05
N ALA A 33 11.38 -2.91 3.15
CA ALA A 33 10.00 -2.49 3.39
C ALA A 33 9.75 -1.03 3.03
N ARG A 34 10.78 -0.29 2.58
CA ARG A 34 10.62 1.10 2.15
C ARG A 34 9.86 1.14 0.84
N THR A 35 8.93 2.08 0.76
CA THR A 35 8.13 2.31 -0.44
C THR A 35 8.40 3.71 -1.00
N VAL A 36 8.11 3.89 -2.29
CA VAL A 36 8.20 5.18 -2.99
C VAL A 36 6.91 5.44 -3.74
N ALA A 37 6.54 6.72 -3.89
CA ALA A 37 5.38 7.10 -4.69
C ALA A 37 5.55 6.62 -6.14
N VAL A 38 4.47 6.10 -6.72
CA VAL A 38 4.43 5.73 -8.14
C VAL A 38 4.03 6.93 -9.00
N ALA A 39 4.30 6.85 -10.30
CA ALA A 39 3.76 7.83 -11.24
C ALA A 39 2.23 7.74 -11.31
N ALA A 40 1.54 8.88 -11.49
CA ALA A 40 0.09 8.96 -11.47
C ALA A 40 -0.62 7.98 -12.44
N GLY A 41 -0.04 7.76 -13.63
CA GLY A 41 -0.59 6.78 -14.58
C GLY A 41 -0.52 5.34 -14.08
N THR A 42 0.56 4.98 -13.37
CA THR A 42 0.73 3.66 -12.75
C THR A 42 -0.18 3.50 -11.55
N GLU A 43 -0.37 4.56 -10.76
CA GLU A 43 -1.30 4.57 -9.63
C GLU A 43 -2.74 4.28 -10.07
N SER A 44 -3.22 5.00 -11.09
CA SER A 44 -4.56 4.79 -11.65
C SER A 44 -4.73 3.37 -12.18
N ALA A 45 -3.75 2.85 -12.91
CA ALA A 45 -3.82 1.49 -13.46
C ALA A 45 -3.77 0.40 -12.36
N ALA A 46 -2.98 0.62 -11.30
CA ALA A 46 -2.92 -0.27 -10.13
C ALA A 46 -4.24 -0.27 -9.34
N LYS A 47 -4.85 0.90 -9.17
CA LYS A 47 -6.18 1.07 -8.57
C LYS A 47 -7.25 0.30 -9.37
N GLU A 48 -7.32 0.52 -10.68
CA GLU A 48 -8.27 -0.16 -11.56
C GLU A 48 -8.12 -1.68 -11.51
N PHE A 49 -6.87 -2.17 -11.50
CA PHE A 49 -6.59 -3.59 -11.37
C PHE A 49 -7.07 -4.15 -10.02
N ALA A 50 -6.83 -3.45 -8.91
CA ALA A 50 -7.29 -3.88 -7.59
C ALA A 50 -8.83 -3.87 -7.47
N GLN A 51 -9.50 -2.87 -8.06
CA GLN A 51 -10.96 -2.84 -8.13
C GLN A 51 -11.52 -4.00 -8.96
N LYS A 52 -10.88 -4.31 -10.10
CA LYS A 52 -11.23 -5.48 -10.92
C LYS A 52 -11.13 -6.79 -10.12
N LEU A 53 -10.07 -6.97 -9.33
CA LEU A 53 -9.92 -8.16 -8.47
C LEU A 53 -11.09 -8.29 -7.48
N ARG A 54 -11.51 -7.17 -6.87
CA ARG A 54 -12.66 -7.15 -5.96
C ARG A 54 -13.95 -7.53 -6.68
N ASP A 55 -14.20 -6.95 -7.85
CA ASP A 55 -15.43 -7.22 -8.61
C ASP A 55 -15.51 -8.68 -9.08
N ILE A 56 -14.37 -9.29 -9.40
CA ILE A 56 -14.29 -10.72 -9.69
C ILE A 56 -14.59 -11.54 -8.43
N ALA A 57 -13.94 -11.22 -7.31
CA ALA A 57 -14.13 -11.94 -6.05
C ALA A 57 -15.56 -11.80 -5.50
N SER A 58 -16.19 -10.63 -5.64
CA SER A 58 -17.57 -10.40 -5.19
C SER A 58 -18.62 -11.15 -6.02
N ARG A 59 -18.25 -11.59 -7.24
CA ARG A 59 -19.10 -12.44 -8.10
C ARG A 59 -18.85 -13.93 -7.91
N ASP A 60 -18.03 -14.29 -6.92
CA ASP A 60 -17.60 -15.66 -6.63
C ASP A 60 -16.83 -16.35 -7.80
N ASP A 61 -16.23 -15.56 -8.70
CA ASP A 61 -15.49 -16.09 -9.85
C ASP A 61 -14.01 -16.35 -9.49
N SER A 62 -13.81 -17.42 -8.73
CA SER A 62 -12.47 -17.87 -8.31
C SER A 62 -11.56 -18.27 -9.48
N LYS A 63 -12.13 -18.70 -10.62
CA LYS A 63 -11.38 -19.11 -11.81
C LYS A 63 -10.79 -17.89 -12.51
N GLU A 64 -11.58 -16.84 -12.73
CA GLU A 64 -11.09 -15.58 -13.30
C GLU A 64 -10.09 -14.91 -12.35
N PHE A 65 -10.33 -14.97 -11.03
CA PHE A 65 -9.40 -14.45 -10.03
C PHE A 65 -8.04 -15.16 -10.10
N GLY A 66 -8.05 -16.50 -10.11
CA GLY A 66 -6.83 -17.32 -10.24
C GLY A 66 -6.05 -17.03 -11.52
N ALA A 67 -6.72 -16.64 -12.61
CA ALA A 67 -6.05 -16.25 -13.86
C ALA A 67 -5.28 -14.92 -13.76
N LEU A 68 -5.61 -14.07 -12.78
CA LEU A 68 -4.95 -12.79 -12.50
C LEU A 68 -3.87 -12.91 -11.42
N CYS A 69 -3.78 -14.04 -10.73
CA CYS A 69 -2.75 -14.31 -9.72
C CYS A 69 -1.39 -14.59 -10.37
N ALA A 70 -0.31 -14.09 -9.78
CA ALA A 70 1.06 -14.38 -10.20
C ALA A 70 1.40 -15.86 -9.96
N ARG A 71 0.89 -16.44 -8.87
CA ARG A 71 1.12 -17.83 -8.46
C ARG A 71 -0.21 -18.55 -8.29
N ARG A 72 -0.60 -19.35 -9.29
CA ARG A 72 -1.88 -20.08 -9.27
C ARG A 72 -1.98 -21.15 -8.18
N SER A 73 -0.84 -21.64 -7.69
CA SER A 73 -0.75 -22.75 -6.73
C SER A 73 -0.29 -22.30 -5.35
N ASP A 74 -0.42 -21.00 -5.03
CA ASP A 74 -0.09 -20.51 -3.69
C ASP A 74 -1.10 -21.07 -2.67
N VAL A 75 -0.59 -21.70 -1.61
CA VAL A 75 -1.40 -22.32 -0.55
C VAL A 75 -2.28 -21.31 0.18
N ASN A 76 -1.86 -20.04 0.22
CA ASN A 76 -2.60 -18.97 0.89
C ASN A 76 -3.62 -18.28 -0.04
N MET A 77 -3.67 -18.65 -1.33
CA MET A 77 -4.54 -17.99 -2.30
C MET A 77 -6.04 -18.04 -1.92
N PRO A 78 -6.59 -19.13 -1.34
CA PRO A 78 -7.96 -19.14 -0.87
C PRO A 78 -8.26 -18.13 0.25
N ASP A 79 -7.28 -17.81 1.10
CA ASP A 79 -7.42 -16.81 2.16
C ASP A 79 -7.33 -15.38 1.58
N TYR A 80 -6.42 -15.18 0.62
CA TYR A 80 -6.33 -13.90 -0.10
C TYR A 80 -7.60 -13.62 -0.91
N TYR A 81 -8.16 -14.62 -1.57
CA TYR A 81 -9.43 -14.52 -2.28
C TYR A 81 -10.56 -14.05 -1.35
N ARG A 82 -10.73 -14.70 -0.21
CA ARG A 82 -11.72 -14.32 0.82
C ARG A 82 -11.47 -12.93 1.39
N SER A 83 -10.20 -12.56 1.55
CA SER A 83 -9.83 -11.23 2.01
C SER A 83 -10.28 -10.17 1.00
N VAL A 84 -9.94 -10.34 -0.29
CA VAL A 84 -10.38 -9.43 -1.36
C VAL A 84 -11.90 -9.37 -1.48
N GLN A 85 -12.58 -10.52 -1.38
CA GLN A 85 -14.04 -10.63 -1.41
C GLN A 85 -14.72 -9.84 -0.28
N SER A 86 -14.05 -9.69 0.88
CA SER A 86 -14.59 -8.95 2.03
C SER A 86 -14.43 -7.42 1.95
N MET A 87 -13.79 -6.91 0.89
CA MET A 87 -13.65 -5.48 0.65
C MET A 87 -14.98 -4.88 0.19
N ASP A 88 -15.37 -3.76 0.79
CA ASP A 88 -16.66 -3.13 0.53
C ASP A 88 -16.69 -2.44 -0.85
N ALA A 89 -17.87 -2.34 -1.45
CA ALA A 89 -18.02 -1.66 -2.72
C ALA A 89 -17.69 -0.16 -2.65
N ALA A 90 -17.92 0.46 -1.48
CA ALA A 90 -17.64 1.86 -1.16
C ALA A 90 -16.25 2.05 -0.51
N ALA A 91 -15.35 1.06 -0.59
CA ALA A 91 -13.99 1.20 -0.09
C ALA A 91 -13.26 2.37 -0.77
N GLU A 92 -12.72 3.27 0.05
CA GLU A 92 -11.96 4.43 -0.38
C GLU A 92 -10.56 3.99 -0.81
N PHE A 93 -10.14 4.40 -2.01
CA PHE A 93 -8.75 4.26 -2.44
C PHE A 93 -7.87 5.29 -1.71
N LEU A 94 -6.78 4.83 -1.09
CA LEU A 94 -5.89 5.70 -0.34
C LEU A 94 -4.67 6.13 -1.16
N LYS A 95 -3.93 5.17 -1.70
CA LYS A 95 -2.70 5.38 -2.49
C LYS A 95 -2.21 4.09 -3.12
N ALA A 96 -1.30 4.21 -4.08
CA ALA A 96 -0.39 3.14 -4.47
C ALA A 96 1.07 3.55 -4.27
N GLU A 97 1.93 2.59 -3.93
CA GLU A 97 3.37 2.83 -3.75
C GLU A 97 4.15 1.64 -4.30
N ALA A 98 5.33 1.89 -4.85
CA ALA A 98 6.24 0.83 -5.28
C ALA A 98 7.20 0.48 -4.16
N ASN A 99 7.61 -0.78 -4.10
CA ASN A 99 8.75 -1.15 -3.27
C ASN A 99 10.02 -0.43 -3.78
N LYS A 100 10.82 0.11 -2.86
CA LYS A 100 12.02 0.89 -3.20
C LYS A 100 13.12 0.02 -3.85
N THR A 101 13.25 -1.23 -3.43
CA THR A 101 14.27 -2.17 -3.94
C THR A 101 13.79 -2.97 -5.15
N ASP A 102 12.48 -3.21 -5.27
CA ASP A 102 11.85 -3.77 -6.48
C ASP A 102 10.66 -2.91 -6.96
N PRO A 103 10.90 -1.89 -7.81
CA PRO A 103 9.85 -0.97 -8.28
C PRO A 103 8.72 -1.65 -9.06
N CYS A 104 8.87 -2.93 -9.43
CA CYS A 104 7.82 -3.69 -10.09
C CYS A 104 6.78 -4.24 -9.10
N ILE A 105 7.13 -4.33 -7.81
CA ILE A 105 6.20 -4.72 -6.76
C ILE A 105 5.49 -3.48 -6.24
N LEU A 106 4.20 -3.41 -6.47
CA LEU A 106 3.35 -2.30 -6.05
C LEU A 106 2.46 -2.73 -4.89
N ASN A 107 2.26 -1.81 -3.96
CA ASN A 107 1.35 -1.91 -2.84
C ASN A 107 0.18 -0.94 -3.06
N VAL A 108 -1.04 -1.45 -3.02
CA VAL A 108 -2.26 -0.66 -3.26
C VAL A 108 -3.12 -0.72 -2.00
N TYR A 109 -3.54 0.46 -1.52
CA TYR A 109 -4.20 0.59 -0.23
C TYR A 109 -5.64 1.08 -0.37
N PHE A 110 -6.56 0.40 0.31
CA PHE A 110 -7.97 0.79 0.41
C PHE A 110 -8.42 0.83 1.87
N ARG A 111 -9.46 1.60 2.15
CA ARG A 111 -10.13 1.67 3.45
C ARG A 111 -11.63 1.46 3.30
N ASN A 112 -12.16 0.44 3.96
CA ASN A 112 -13.60 0.26 4.08
C ASN A 112 -14.22 1.36 4.97
N PRO A 113 -15.52 1.64 4.83
CA PRO A 113 -16.25 2.55 5.72
C PRO A 113 -16.20 2.16 7.20
N ASP A 114 -16.04 0.86 7.49
CA ASP A 114 -15.90 0.32 8.86
C ASP A 114 -14.48 0.47 9.45
N GLY A 115 -13.56 1.11 8.71
CA GLY A 115 -12.19 1.37 9.13
C GLY A 115 -11.18 0.27 8.78
N ARG A 116 -11.62 -0.91 8.30
CA ARG A 116 -10.68 -1.96 7.86
C ARG A 116 -9.84 -1.47 6.68
N ARG A 117 -8.53 -1.70 6.74
CA ARG A 117 -7.60 -1.36 5.67
C ARG A 117 -7.18 -2.60 4.91
N PHE A 118 -7.19 -2.49 3.59
CA PHE A 118 -6.76 -3.54 2.69
C PHE A 118 -5.46 -3.14 2.03
N HIS A 119 -4.51 -4.05 2.02
CA HIS A 119 -3.21 -3.87 1.41
C HIS A 119 -3.02 -4.98 0.38
N TYR A 120 -3.12 -4.61 -0.89
CA TYR A 120 -2.88 -5.48 -2.02
C TYR A 120 -1.43 -5.36 -2.43
N THR A 121 -0.78 -6.49 -2.71
CA THR A 121 0.53 -6.51 -3.38
C THR A 121 0.35 -7.06 -4.78
N ILE A 122 0.85 -6.33 -5.77
CA ILE A 122 0.74 -6.67 -7.19
C ILE A 122 2.11 -6.57 -7.87
N ASP A 123 2.37 -7.43 -8.85
CA ASP A 123 3.57 -7.40 -9.68
C ASP A 123 3.24 -6.79 -11.05
N SER A 124 3.98 -5.77 -11.46
CA SER A 124 3.85 -5.12 -12.77
C SER A 124 4.57 -5.83 -13.92
N ARG A 125 5.42 -6.83 -13.63
CA ARG A 125 6.16 -7.64 -14.62
C ARG A 125 5.35 -8.77 -15.25
N GLY A 126 4.08 -8.90 -14.93
CA GLY A 126 3.28 -10.01 -15.45
C GLY A 126 3.27 -10.08 -16.98
N ASP A 127 2.93 -11.26 -17.50
CA ASP A 127 3.00 -11.58 -18.93
C ASP A 127 2.41 -10.46 -19.82
N GLY A 128 3.26 -9.90 -20.69
CA GLY A 128 2.88 -8.83 -21.60
C GLY A 128 2.67 -7.46 -20.94
N GLY A 129 3.29 -7.20 -19.78
CA GLY A 129 3.20 -5.93 -19.06
C GLY A 129 1.90 -5.74 -18.28
N ARG A 130 1.23 -6.84 -17.91
CA ARG A 130 -0.03 -6.82 -17.16
C ARG A 130 0.23 -7.05 -15.69
N PHE A 131 -0.54 -6.35 -14.83
CA PHE A 131 -0.46 -6.59 -13.39
C PHE A 131 -0.87 -8.02 -13.02
N ARG A 132 -0.20 -8.56 -12.00
CA ARG A 132 -0.52 -9.84 -11.38
C ARG A 132 -0.71 -9.67 -9.88
N PHE A 133 -1.74 -10.32 -9.34
CA PHE A 133 -2.01 -10.32 -7.91
C PHE A 133 -1.05 -11.25 -7.17
N LEU A 134 -0.48 -10.79 -6.06
CA LEU A 134 0.39 -11.60 -5.19
C LEU A 134 -0.32 -11.94 -3.87
N THR A 135 -0.69 -10.92 -3.10
CA THR A 135 -1.23 -11.10 -1.73
C THR A 135 -2.21 -9.99 -1.37
N CYS A 136 -3.07 -10.26 -0.38
CA CYS A 136 -3.92 -9.26 0.26
C CYS A 136 -3.86 -9.43 1.79
N TYR A 137 -3.59 -8.33 2.50
CA TYR A 137 -3.64 -8.28 3.97
C TYR A 137 -4.73 -7.32 4.43
N ILE A 138 -5.42 -7.68 5.51
CA ILE A 138 -6.41 -6.84 6.17
C ILE A 138 -5.85 -6.42 7.52
N TYR A 139 -5.86 -5.12 7.78
CA TYR A 139 -5.50 -4.53 9.06
C TYR A 139 -6.72 -3.83 9.67
N LYS A 140 -6.83 -3.91 10.99
CA LYS A 140 -7.81 -3.16 11.78
C LYS A 140 -7.02 -2.36 12.82
N GLU A 141 -7.17 -1.05 12.80
CA GLU A 141 -6.72 -0.19 13.91
C GLU A 141 -7.68 -0.31 15.09
#